data_AF-A0A929TMA2-F1
#
_entry.id   AF-A0A929TMA2-F1
#
_cell.length_a   1.000
_cell.length_b   1.000
_cell.length_c   1.000
_cell.angle_alpha   90.00
_cell.angle_beta   90.00
_cell.angle_gamma   90.00
#
_symmetry.space_group_name_H-M   'P 1'
#
loop_
_entity.id
_entity.type
_entity.pdbx_description
1 polymer ?
#
loop_
_entity_poly.entity_id
_entity_poly.type
_entity_poly.pdbx_seq_one_letter_code
_entity_poly.pdbx_strand_id
1 'polypeptide(L)'
;MACVLRILEFSNADKDWLQFVVRNRREKELSPDYDLVIGPVANDTTLPVIDDYMDGKYDQDEAVKRLMPQNLTDQYAFLTEKALSFLSFERSEEF
;
A
#
# COMPACT_ATOMS: atom_id res chain seq x y z
N MET A 1 -21.93 -15.48 -13.43
CA MET A 1 -20.53 -15.67 -13.01
C MET A 1 -20.26 -14.71 -11.88
N ALA A 2 -19.82 -15.19 -10.72
CA ALA A 2 -19.31 -14.29 -9.68
C ALA A 2 -18.05 -13.61 -10.24
N CYS A 3 -18.05 -12.28 -10.28
CA CYS A 3 -16.90 -11.50 -10.71
C CYS A 3 -15.90 -11.48 -9.54
N VAL A 4 -14.84 -12.31 -9.60
CA VAL A 4 -13.87 -12.42 -8.50
C VAL A 4 -12.77 -11.38 -8.71
N LEU A 5 -12.57 -10.48 -7.74
CA LEU A 5 -11.47 -9.51 -7.75
C LEU A 5 -10.15 -10.21 -7.42
N ARG A 6 -9.07 -9.80 -8.09
CA ARG A 6 -7.70 -10.16 -7.71
C ARG A 6 -7.23 -9.16 -6.65
N ILE A 7 -7.10 -9.61 -5.41
CA ILE A 7 -6.78 -8.75 -4.26
C ILE A 7 -5.37 -9.07 -3.77
N LEU A 8 -4.56 -8.02 -3.58
CA LEU A 8 -3.31 -8.09 -2.82
C LEU A 8 -3.54 -7.40 -1.47
N GLU A 9 -3.31 -8.10 -0.38
CA GLU A 9 -3.55 -7.59 0.96
C GLU A 9 -2.30 -7.73 1.83
N PHE A 10 -1.93 -6.64 2.51
CA PHE A 10 -0.89 -6.60 3.51
C PHE A 10 -1.53 -6.29 4.86
N SER A 11 -1.37 -7.17 5.84
CA SER A 11 -1.92 -6.95 7.18
C SER A 11 -1.10 -5.95 8.01
N ASN A 12 0.18 -5.76 7.69
CA ASN A 12 1.11 -4.92 8.45
C ASN A 12 2.18 -4.29 7.53
N ALA A 13 2.89 -3.28 8.03
CA ALA A 13 4.05 -2.68 7.36
C ALA A 13 5.31 -3.53 7.55
N ASP A 14 5.24 -4.78 7.09
CA ASP A 14 6.32 -5.75 7.18
C ASP A 14 7.27 -5.68 5.99
N LYS A 15 8.13 -6.70 5.88
CA LYS A 15 9.15 -6.80 4.82
C LYS A 15 8.53 -6.82 3.43
N ASP A 16 7.42 -7.52 3.24
CA ASP A 16 6.80 -7.70 1.93
C ASP A 16 6.07 -6.41 1.51
N TRP A 17 5.39 -5.76 2.46
CA TRP A 17 4.82 -4.43 2.24
C TRP A 17 5.90 -3.40 1.88
N LEU A 18 7.01 -3.37 2.62
CA LEU A 18 8.11 -2.43 2.35
C LEU A 18 8.70 -2.65 0.96
N GLN A 19 8.93 -3.90 0.55
CA GLN A 19 9.40 -4.22 -0.81
C GLN A 19 8.40 -3.78 -1.86
N PHE A 20 7.11 -4.02 -1.64
CA PHE A 20 6.06 -3.60 -2.56
C PHE A 20 6.04 -2.08 -2.75
N VAL A 21 6.08 -1.31 -1.66
CA VAL A 21 6.10 0.16 -1.73
C VAL A 21 7.35 0.68 -2.43
N VAL A 22 8.53 0.14 -2.11
CA VAL A 22 9.80 0.55 -2.71
C VAL A 22 9.84 0.26 -4.20
N ARG A 23 9.38 -0.92 -4.63
CA ARG A 23 9.27 -1.26 -6.05
C ARG A 23 8.32 -0.31 -6.78
N ASN A 24 7.16 0.03 -6.20
CA ASN A 24 6.22 0.99 -6.80
C ASN A 24 6.86 2.38 -6.98
N ARG A 25 7.65 2.83 -6.00
CA ARG A 25 8.35 4.13 -6.05
C ARG A 25 9.52 4.15 -7.03
N ARG A 26 10.25 3.05 -7.18
CA ARG A 26 11.43 2.94 -8.05
C ARG A 26 11.07 2.68 -9.51
N GLU A 27 10.26 1.66 -9.75
CA GLU A 27 10.14 1.06 -11.08
C GLU A 27 9.05 1.71 -11.92
N LYS A 28 8.12 2.50 -11.33
CA LYS A 28 6.93 3.12 -11.97
C LYS A 28 6.03 2.18 -12.80
N GLU A 29 6.45 0.95 -13.04
CA GLU A 29 5.77 -0.14 -13.71
C GLU A 29 5.82 -1.39 -12.83
N LEU A 30 5.25 -1.28 -11.63
CA LEU A 30 4.66 -2.46 -11.03
C LEU A 30 3.24 -2.54 -11.54
N SER A 31 3.01 -3.33 -12.59
CA SER A 31 1.67 -3.84 -12.87
C SER A 31 1.62 -5.29 -12.45
N PRO A 32 1.57 -5.60 -11.14
CA PRO A 32 0.97 -6.85 -10.76
C PRO A 32 -0.51 -6.77 -11.14
N ASP A 33 -0.99 -7.90 -11.59
CA ASP A 33 -2.29 -8.11 -12.20
C ASP A 33 -3.37 -8.13 -11.08
N TYR A 34 -3.51 -7.03 -10.33
CA TYR A 34 -4.46 -6.88 -9.21
C TYR A 34 -5.55 -5.84 -9.53
N ASP A 35 -6.75 -6.11 -9.04
CA ASP A 35 -7.90 -5.20 -9.12
C ASP A 35 -7.93 -4.24 -7.91
N LEU A 36 -7.49 -4.72 -6.75
CA LEU A 36 -7.52 -4.00 -5.47
C LEU A 36 -6.26 -4.32 -4.66
N VAL A 37 -5.62 -3.30 -4.09
CA VAL A 37 -4.54 -3.44 -3.10
C VAL A 37 -5.01 -2.88 -1.77
N ILE A 38 -4.84 -3.65 -0.70
CA ILE A 38 -5.24 -3.31 0.68
C ILE A 38 -4.01 -3.38 1.57
N GLY A 39 -3.82 -2.38 2.45
CA GLY A 39 -2.82 -2.47 3.50
C GLY A 39 -2.43 -1.11 4.08
N PRO A 40 -1.33 -1.07 4.85
CA PRO A 40 -0.89 0.16 5.52
C PRO A 40 -0.65 1.31 4.55
N VAL A 41 -1.07 2.51 4.93
CA VAL A 41 -0.82 3.73 4.15
C VAL A 41 0.66 4.15 4.20
N ALA A 42 1.27 4.37 3.03
CA ALA A 42 2.61 4.94 2.92
C ALA A 42 2.55 6.49 2.89
N ASN A 43 2.14 7.11 4.00
CA ASN A 43 1.96 8.56 4.17
C ASN A 43 3.24 9.28 4.66
N ASP A 44 3.12 10.58 4.96
CA ASP A 44 4.21 11.46 5.41
C ASP A 44 4.99 10.96 6.64
N THR A 45 4.37 10.16 7.53
CA THR A 45 5.06 9.62 8.71
C THR A 45 5.91 8.39 8.39
N THR A 46 5.57 7.66 7.33
CA THR A 46 6.34 6.50 6.85
C THR A 46 7.45 6.87 5.85
N LEU A 47 7.25 7.97 5.11
CA LEU A 47 8.15 8.40 4.03
C LEU A 47 9.61 8.50 4.45
N PRO A 48 10.00 9.14 5.57
CA PRO A 48 11.41 9.27 5.94
C PRO A 48 12.11 7.92 6.13
N VAL A 49 11.41 6.92 6.70
CA VAL A 49 11.97 5.58 6.91
C VAL A 49 12.14 4.84 5.59
N ILE A 50 11.16 4.97 4.69
CA ILE A 50 11.20 4.36 3.36
C ILE A 50 12.33 4.97 2.53
N ASP A 51 12.49 6.29 2.57
CA ASP A 51 13.54 7.01 1.84
C ASP A 51 14.93 6.64 2.37
N ASP A 52 15.12 6.61 3.70
CA ASP A 52 16.38 6.17 4.31
C ASP A 52 16.73 4.71 3.97
N TYR A 53 15.73 3.83 3.87
CA TYR A 53 15.92 2.46 3.37
C TYR A 53 16.31 2.46 1.87
N MET A 54 15.64 3.27 1.05
CA MET A 54 15.93 3.38 -0.37
C MET A 54 17.32 3.94 -0.66
N ASP A 55 17.81 4.85 0.18
CA ASP A 55 19.17 5.42 0.19
C ASP A 55 20.24 4.47 0.76
N GLY A 56 19.83 3.34 1.34
CA GLY A 56 20.74 2.35 1.94
C GLY A 56 21.26 2.74 3.33
N LYS A 57 20.63 3.71 4.02
CA LYS A 57 20.97 4.09 5.40
C LYS A 57 20.48 3.07 6.42
N TYR A 58 19.36 2.41 6.13
CA TYR A 58 18.85 1.26 6.90
C TYR A 58 18.87 0.01 6.05
N ASP A 59 19.13 -1.14 6.69
CA ASP A 59 18.76 -2.42 6.11
C ASP A 59 17.25 -2.67 6.26
N GLN A 60 16.76 -3.78 5.70
CA GLN A 60 15.33 -4.09 5.69
C GLN A 60 14.78 -4.34 7.10
N ASP A 61 15.57 -4.94 7.99
CA ASP A 61 15.14 -5.27 9.34
C ASP A 61 14.98 -4.01 10.21
N GLU A 62 15.94 -3.09 10.14
CA GLU A 62 15.88 -1.81 10.85
C GLU A 62 14.76 -0.91 10.29
N ALA A 63 14.53 -0.91 8.98
CA ALA A 63 13.42 -0.18 8.37
C ALA A 63 12.06 -0.68 8.86
N VAL A 64 11.81 -2.00 8.84
CA VAL A 64 10.57 -2.59 9.34
C VAL A 64 10.38 -2.31 10.84
N LYS A 65 11.45 -2.42 11.63
CA LYS A 65 11.40 -2.09 13.06
C LYS A 65 10.97 -0.65 13.34
N ARG A 66 11.34 0.29 12.48
CA ARG A 66 10.94 1.70 12.57
C ARG A 66 9.52 1.98 12.06
N LEU A 67 8.98 1.10 11.21
CA LEU A 67 7.62 1.17 10.71
C LEU A 67 6.60 0.58 11.71
N MET A 68 6.95 -0.47 12.45
CA MET A 68 6.06 -1.15 13.41
C MET A 68 5.36 -0.24 14.46
N PRO A 69 5.98 0.81 15.02
CA PRO A 69 5.32 1.68 15.99
C PRO A 69 4.22 2.57 15.39
N GLN A 70 4.13 2.64 14.06
CA GLN A 70 3.15 3.48 13.39
C GLN A 70 1.81 2.72 13.34
N ASN A 71 0.80 3.24 14.03
CA ASN A 71 -0.57 2.72 13.96
C ASN A 71 -1.20 3.13 12.61
N LEU A 72 -0.71 2.52 11.53
CA LEU A 72 -1.07 2.87 10.17
C LEU A 72 -2.51 2.45 9.87
N THR A 73 -3.23 3.32 9.17
CA THR A 73 -4.59 3.04 8.69
C THR A 73 -4.55 2.21 7.42
N ASP A 74 -5.56 1.36 7.24
CA ASP A 74 -5.78 0.61 6.01
C ASP A 74 -6.13 1.56 4.85
N GLN A 75 -5.32 1.52 3.80
CA GLN A 75 -5.60 2.11 2.50
C GLN A 75 -6.21 1.04 1.58
N TYR A 76 -7.16 1.46 0.76
CA TYR A 76 -7.73 0.68 -0.33
C TYR A 76 -7.42 1.38 -1.66
N ALA A 77 -6.58 0.77 -2.48
CA ALA A 77 -6.23 1.28 -3.81
C ALA A 77 -6.96 0.47 -4.88
N PHE A 78 -8.01 1.05 -5.47
CA PHE A 78 -8.76 0.47 -6.58
C PHE A 78 -8.01 0.73 -7.88
N LEU A 79 -7.56 -0.34 -8.54
CA LEU A 79 -6.65 -0.24 -9.70
C LEU A 79 -7.36 -0.45 -11.05
N THR A 80 -8.59 -0.98 -11.05
CA THR A 80 -9.33 -1.31 -12.27
C THR A 80 -10.78 -0.83 -12.21
N GLU A 81 -11.36 -0.54 -13.38
CA GLU A 81 -12.80 -0.25 -13.53
C GLU A 81 -13.68 -1.38 -12.96
N LYS A 82 -13.21 -2.62 -13.08
CA LYS A 82 -13.85 -3.78 -12.46
C LYS A 82 -13.93 -3.62 -10.94
N ALA A 83 -12.85 -3.22 -10.27
CA ALA A 83 -12.88 -2.96 -8.83
C ALA A 83 -13.80 -1.79 -8.46
N LEU A 84 -13.74 -0.70 -9.25
CA LEU A 84 -14.59 0.48 -9.05
C LEU A 84 -16.09 0.15 -9.18
N SER A 85 -16.46 -0.82 -10.03
CA SER A 85 -17.85 -1.25 -10.21
C SER A 85 -18.51 -1.86 -8.95
N PHE A 86 -17.71 -2.18 -7.92
CA PHE A 86 -18.21 -2.65 -6.62
C PHE A 86 -18.53 -1.52 -5.65
N LEU A 87 -18.19 -0.26 -5.96
CA LEU A 87 -18.49 0.89 -5.13
C LEU A 87 -19.89 1.44 -5.42
N SER A 88 -20.68 1.69 -4.37
CA SER A 88 -21.88 2.51 -4.43
C SER A 88 -21.61 3.85 -3.75
N PHE A 89 -22.03 4.94 -4.39
CA PHE A 89 -22.06 6.23 -3.70
C PHE A 89 -23.21 6.23 -2.69
N GLU A 90 -22.89 6.43 -1.42
CA GLU A 90 -23.89 6.50 -0.34
C GLU A 90 -24.23 7.96 0.02
N ARG A 91 -23.22 8.81 0.27
CA ARG A 91 -23.37 10.24 0.56
C ARG A 91 -22.02 10.97 0.50
N SER A 92 -22.06 12.31 0.53
CA SER A 92 -20.91 13.19 0.75
C SER A 92 -21.22 14.20 1.84
N GLU A 93 -20.20 14.59 2.60
CA GLU A 93 -20.30 15.61 3.66
C GLU A 93 -19.29 16.73 3.32
N GLU A 94 -19.67 17.98 3.52
CA GLU A 94 -18.74 19.12 3.51
C GLU A 94 -18.24 19.36 4.94
N PHE A 95 -16.92 19.54 5.08
CA PHE A 95 -16.25 19.79 6.35
C PHE A 95 -15.92 21.27 6.53
#